data_AF-A0A1G7N8F8-F1
#
_entry.id   AF-A0A1G7N8F8-F1
#
_cell.length_a   1.000
_cell.length_b   1.000
_cell.length_c   1.000
_cell.angle_alpha   90.00
_cell.angle_beta   90.00
_cell.angle_gamma   90.00
#
_symmetry.space_group_name_H-M   'P 1'
#
loop_
_entity.id
_entity.type
_entity.pdbx_description
1 polymer ?
#
loop_
_entity_poly.entity_id
_entity_poly.type
_entity_poly.pdbx_seq_one_letter_code
_entity_poly.pdbx_strand_id
1 'polypeptide(L)'
;METPESSFHAWILTGNALNLLLRGISADAFTDAAMREHLVRLDEELKDFPPDEMLARLHALPKEDKVLLTAASKQAMAIAGENAEIMLGIARPEAEAVLRLLAHETSH
;
A
#
# COMPACT_ATOMS: atom_id res chain seq x y z
N MET A 1 -7.75 -13.32 10.80
CA MET A 1 -7.60 -12.65 12.10
C MET A 1 -6.55 -11.59 11.91
N GLU A 2 -6.89 -10.33 12.22
CA GLU A 2 -5.93 -9.24 12.24
C GLU A 2 -4.94 -9.48 13.38
N THR A 3 -3.66 -9.35 13.09
CA THR A 3 -2.59 -9.49 14.10
C THR A 3 -1.73 -8.23 14.08
N PRO A 4 -1.05 -7.89 15.19
CA PRO A 4 -0.11 -6.77 15.22
C PRO A 4 0.95 -6.86 14.11
N GLU A 5 1.41 -8.07 13.81
CA GLU A 5 2.36 -8.36 12.74
C GLU A 5 1.76 -8.06 11.35
N SER A 6 0.53 -8.47 11.09
CA SER A 6 -0.16 -8.15 9.83
C SER A 6 -0.38 -6.64 9.66
N SER A 7 -0.66 -5.92 10.75
CA SER A 7 -0.80 -4.46 10.69
C SER A 7 0.53 -3.77 10.42
N PHE A 8 1.60 -4.23 11.07
CA PHE A 8 2.96 -3.74 10.81
C PHE A 8 3.37 -3.97 9.34
N HIS A 9 3.10 -5.15 8.79
CA HIS A 9 3.36 -5.45 7.37
C HIS A 9 2.54 -4.56 6.43
N ALA A 10 1.28 -4.26 6.78
CA ALA A 10 0.45 -3.34 6.00
C ALA A 10 1.02 -1.92 6.03
N TRP A 11 1.49 -1.46 7.20
CA TRP A 11 2.15 -0.17 7.36
C TRP A 11 3.40 -0.03 6.48
N ILE A 12 4.28 -1.03 6.51
CA ILE A 12 5.47 -1.08 5.64
C ILE A 12 5.07 -1.05 4.17
N LEU A 13 4.21 -1.99 3.75
CA LEU A 13 3.86 -2.13 2.34
C LEU A 13 3.21 -0.87 1.79
N THR A 14 2.18 -0.36 2.47
CA THR A 14 1.43 0.81 2.00
C THR A 14 2.30 2.07 1.99
N GLY A 15 3.03 2.33 3.08
CA GLY A 15 3.90 3.50 3.16
C GLY A 15 5.01 3.48 2.10
N ASN A 16 5.69 2.35 1.93
CA ASN A 16 6.79 2.25 0.97
C ASN A 16 6.30 2.17 -0.47
N ALA A 17 5.13 1.58 -0.74
CA ALA A 17 4.52 1.63 -2.06
C ALA A 17 4.17 3.06 -2.47
N LEU A 18 3.52 3.83 -1.58
CA LEU A 18 3.19 5.22 -1.82
C LEU A 18 4.46 6.07 -2.01
N ASN A 19 5.46 5.89 -1.15
CA ASN A 19 6.73 6.59 -1.29
C ASN A 19 7.43 6.29 -2.63
N LEU A 20 7.50 5.01 -3.03
CA LEU A 20 8.11 4.60 -4.30
C LEU A 20 7.40 5.22 -5.51
N LEU A 21 6.06 5.22 -5.50
CA LEU A 21 5.24 5.71 -6.61
C LEU A 21 5.12 7.24 -6.67
N LEU A 22 5.15 7.92 -5.52
CA LEU A 22 4.94 9.37 -5.47
C LEU A 22 6.25 10.15 -5.48
N ARG A 23 7.32 9.62 -4.87
CA ARG A 23 8.55 10.38 -4.57
C ARG A 23 9.83 9.69 -5.05
N GLY A 24 9.75 8.41 -5.46
CA GLY A 24 10.89 7.62 -5.91
C GLY A 24 11.25 7.81 -7.39
N ILE A 25 12.21 7.01 -7.85
CA ILE A 25 12.68 6.92 -9.24
C ILE A 25 11.52 6.60 -10.21
N SER A 26 10.43 6.05 -9.70
CA SER A 26 9.26 5.64 -10.46
C SER A 26 8.13 6.67 -10.47
N ALA A 27 8.34 7.89 -9.99
CA ALA A 27 7.29 8.93 -9.96
C ALA A 27 6.70 9.23 -11.35
N ASP A 28 7.50 9.09 -12.41
CA ASP A 28 7.07 9.28 -13.80
C ASP A 28 6.36 8.06 -14.41
N ALA A 29 6.35 6.91 -13.72
CA ALA A 29 5.67 5.69 -14.19
C ALA A 29 4.13 5.78 -14.06
N PHE A 30 3.63 6.77 -13.32
CA PHE A 30 2.22 7.03 -13.13
C PHE A 30 1.81 8.25 -13.97
N THR A 31 1.20 7.98 -15.14
CA THR A 31 0.85 9.03 -16.11
C THR A 31 -0.51 9.69 -15.85
N ASP A 32 -1.32 9.13 -14.95
CA ASP A 32 -2.63 9.67 -14.60
C ASP A 32 -2.52 10.65 -13.42
N ALA A 33 -2.74 11.94 -13.72
CA ALA A 33 -2.66 13.01 -12.74
C ALA A 33 -3.74 12.93 -11.66
N ALA A 34 -4.98 12.53 -12.00
CA ALA A 34 -6.07 12.42 -11.03
C ALA A 34 -5.82 11.28 -10.06
N MET A 35 -5.35 10.14 -10.57
CA MET A 35 -4.97 9.01 -9.75
C MET A 35 -3.78 9.36 -8.82
N ARG A 36 -2.81 10.14 -9.32
CA ARG A 36 -1.69 10.62 -8.51
C ARG A 36 -2.14 11.55 -7.38
N GLU A 37 -3.01 12.52 -7.66
CA GLU A 37 -3.58 13.41 -6.63
C GLU A 37 -4.32 12.61 -5.55
N HIS A 38 -5.08 11.59 -5.94
CA HIS A 38 -5.78 10.72 -5.01
C HIS A 38 -4.81 9.92 -4.13
N LEU A 39 -3.74 9.37 -4.70
CA LEU A 39 -2.70 8.69 -3.92
C LEU A 39 -1.96 9.64 -2.97
N VAL A 40 -1.72 10.90 -3.37
CA VAL A 40 -1.13 11.92 -2.47
C VAL A 40 -2.06 12.21 -1.30
N ARG A 41 -3.37 12.35 -1.54
CA ARG A 41 -4.36 12.52 -0.46
C ARG A 41 -4.31 11.35 0.52
N LEU A 42 -4.23 10.11 0.01
CA LEU A 42 -4.16 8.91 0.83
C LEU A 42 -2.85 8.80 1.60
N ASP A 43 -1.73 9.18 1.01
CA ASP A 43 -0.43 9.25 1.68
C ASP A 43 -0.46 10.23 2.86
N GLU A 44 -1.04 11.42 2.65
CA GLU A 44 -1.20 12.42 3.70
C GLU A 44 -2.17 11.98 4.81
N GLU A 45 -3.23 11.24 4.47
CA GLU A 45 -4.17 10.68 5.45
C GLU A 45 -3.51 9.56 6.27
N LEU A 46 -2.69 8.72 5.64
CA LEU A 46 -2.18 7.50 6.26
C LEU A 46 -0.84 7.66 7.00
N LYS A 47 -0.05 8.70 6.69
CA LYS A 47 1.32 8.88 7.22
C LYS A 47 1.41 8.99 8.75
N ASP A 48 0.36 9.51 9.39
CA ASP A 48 0.35 9.80 10.82
C ASP A 48 -0.14 8.61 11.66
N PHE A 49 -0.62 7.54 11.03
CA PHE A 49 -1.09 6.36 11.76
C PHE A 49 0.07 5.46 12.19
N PRO A 50 0.05 5.00 13.45
CA PRO A 50 1.06 4.08 13.94
C PRO A 50 0.89 2.68 13.32
N PRO A 51 1.96 1.86 13.30
CA PRO A 51 1.93 0.57 12.60
C PRO A 51 0.89 -0.43 13.12
N ASP A 52 0.54 -0.37 14.40
CA ASP A 52 -0.43 -1.25 15.04
C ASP A 52 -1.90 -0.88 14.74
N GLU A 53 -2.17 0.34 14.28
CA GLU A 53 -3.51 0.77 13.84
C GLU A 53 -3.73 0.66 12.33
N MET A 54 -2.66 0.53 11.54
CA MET A 54 -2.73 0.68 10.09
C MET A 54 -3.80 -0.21 9.43
N LEU A 55 -3.87 -1.50 9.78
CA LEU A 55 -4.81 -2.41 9.14
C LEU A 55 -6.28 -1.99 9.40
N ALA A 56 -6.60 -1.62 10.64
CA ALA A 56 -7.93 -1.12 11.00
C ALA A 56 -8.28 0.16 10.23
N ARG A 57 -7.31 1.05 10.00
CA ARG A 57 -7.50 2.26 9.18
C ARG A 57 -7.75 1.93 7.72
N LEU A 58 -6.95 1.04 7.13
CA LEU A 58 -7.15 0.58 5.77
C LEU A 58 -8.53 -0.09 5.59
N HIS A 59 -9.01 -0.82 6.59
CA HIS A 59 -10.34 -1.41 6.59
C HIS A 59 -11.47 -0.38 6.70
N ALA A 60 -11.23 0.74 7.41
CA ALA A 60 -12.19 1.84 7.51
C ALA A 60 -12.25 2.73 6.26
N LEU A 61 -11.27 2.65 5.35
CA LEU A 61 -11.27 3.43 4.12
C LEU A 61 -12.47 3.11 3.21
N PRO A 62 -12.94 4.08 2.42
CA PRO A 62 -13.86 3.83 1.32
C PRO A 62 -13.37 2.73 0.37
N LYS A 63 -14.29 1.98 -0.24
CA LYS A 63 -13.98 0.89 -1.17
C LYS A 63 -13.05 1.33 -2.31
N GLU A 64 -13.29 2.52 -2.87
CA GLU A 64 -12.49 3.09 -3.95
C GLU A 64 -11.03 3.31 -3.53
N ASP A 65 -10.82 3.83 -2.32
CA ASP A 65 -9.49 4.06 -1.75
C ASP A 65 -8.75 2.74 -1.52
N LYS A 66 -9.44 1.71 -0.99
CA LYS A 66 -8.85 0.37 -0.83
C LYS A 66 -8.43 -0.24 -2.17
N VAL A 67 -9.28 -0.10 -3.20
CA VAL A 67 -8.98 -0.60 -4.55
C VAL A 67 -7.75 0.11 -5.10
N LEU A 68 -7.69 1.43 -4.96
CA LEU A 68 -6.57 2.24 -5.43
C LEU A 68 -5.26 1.88 -4.69
N LEU A 69 -5.28 1.77 -3.36
CA LEU A 69 -4.09 1.36 -2.58
C LEU A 69 -3.65 -0.07 -2.90
N THR A 70 -4.59 -0.98 -3.16
CA THR A 70 -4.28 -2.34 -3.58
C THR A 70 -3.60 -2.34 -4.95
N ALA A 71 -4.10 -1.55 -5.90
CA ALA A 71 -3.49 -1.40 -7.22
C ALA A 71 -2.09 -0.77 -7.14
N ALA A 72 -1.94 0.30 -6.36
CA ALA A 72 -0.66 0.95 -6.10
C ALA A 72 0.36 0.00 -5.48
N SER A 73 -0.04 -0.75 -4.46
CA SER A 73 0.83 -1.74 -3.79
C SER A 73 1.26 -2.85 -4.75
N LYS A 74 0.36 -3.34 -5.62
CA LYS A 74 0.69 -4.30 -6.68
C LYS A 74 1.67 -3.72 -7.70
N GLN A 75 1.46 -2.47 -8.12
CA GLN A 75 2.36 -1.79 -9.05
C GLN A 75 3.75 -1.60 -8.44
N ALA A 76 3.84 -1.17 -7.18
CA ALA A 76 5.09 -1.03 -6.45
C ALA A 76 5.84 -2.36 -6.34
N MET A 77 5.13 -3.45 -6.03
CA MET A 77 5.68 -4.80 -6.04
C MET A 77 6.19 -5.24 -7.42
N ALA A 78 5.47 -4.88 -8.49
CA ALA A 78 5.88 -5.19 -9.87
C ALA A 78 7.15 -4.41 -10.27
N ILE A 79 7.24 -3.12 -9.90
CA ILE A 79 8.43 -2.28 -10.10
C ILE A 79 9.62 -2.83 -9.32
N ALA A 80 9.40 -3.21 -8.06
CA ALA A 80 10.48 -3.70 -7.21
C ALA A 80 10.99 -5.08 -7.63
N GLY A 81 10.13 -5.92 -8.23
CA GLY A 81 10.52 -7.20 -8.82
C GLY A 81 11.18 -8.13 -7.81
N GLU A 82 12.38 -8.61 -8.12
CA GLU A 82 13.20 -9.46 -7.24
C GLU A 82 13.77 -8.67 -6.04
N ASN A 83 13.81 -7.34 -6.11
CA ASN A 83 14.33 -6.46 -5.06
C ASN A 83 13.23 -5.95 -4.10
N ALA A 84 12.03 -6.54 -4.11
CA ALA A 84 10.90 -6.11 -3.26
C ALA A 84 11.28 -5.97 -1.79
N GLU A 85 12.03 -6.92 -1.24
CA GLU A 85 12.46 -6.87 0.17
C GLU A 85 13.37 -5.68 0.46
N ILE A 86 14.25 -5.31 -0.48
CA ILE A 86 15.17 -4.17 -0.33
C ILE A 86 14.44 -2.85 -0.56
N MET A 87 13.61 -2.78 -1.60
CA MET A 87 12.97 -1.53 -2.03
C MET A 87 11.73 -1.17 -1.21
N LEU A 88 10.97 -2.18 -0.77
CA LEU A 88 9.73 -2.00 -0.02
C LEU A 88 9.88 -2.39 1.46
N GLY A 89 11.02 -2.94 1.88
CA GLY A 89 11.27 -3.32 3.28
C GLY A 89 10.41 -4.48 3.76
N ILE A 90 9.79 -5.24 2.85
CA ILE A 90 8.89 -6.35 3.16
C ILE A 90 9.14 -7.51 2.21
N ALA A 91 9.22 -8.71 2.76
CA ALA A 91 9.34 -9.92 1.96
C ALA A 91 8.04 -10.21 1.20
N ARG A 92 8.19 -10.89 0.05
CA ARG A 92 7.09 -11.09 -0.90
C ARG A 92 5.89 -11.85 -0.30
N PRO A 93 6.07 -12.95 0.47
CA PRO A 93 4.94 -13.66 1.06
C PRO A 93 4.07 -12.79 1.99
N GLU A 94 4.71 -11.92 2.77
CA GLU A 94 4.08 -11.00 3.72
C GLU A 94 3.32 -9.90 2.98
N ALA A 95 3.93 -9.32 1.94
CA ALA A 95 3.27 -8.35 1.08
C ALA A 95 2.04 -8.96 0.38
N GLU A 96 2.13 -10.18 -0.13
CA GLU A 96 1.00 -10.89 -0.72
C GLU A 96 -0.10 -11.22 0.30
N ALA A 97 0.26 -11.52 1.55
CA ALA A 97 -0.70 -11.71 2.62
C ALA A 97 -1.49 -10.42 2.90
N VAL A 98 -0.83 -9.27 3.00
CA VAL A 98 -1.48 -7.96 3.14
C VAL A 98 -2.39 -7.67 1.95
N LEU A 99 -1.92 -7.87 0.72
CA LEU A 99 -2.73 -7.64 -0.49
C LEU A 99 -3.99 -8.51 -0.52
N ARG A 100 -3.91 -9.75 -0.04
CA ARG A 100 -5.08 -10.64 0.09
C ARG A 100 -6.08 -10.09 1.11
N LEU A 101 -5.62 -9.57 2.24
CA LEU A 101 -6.48 -8.97 3.27
C LEU A 101 -7.23 -7.75 2.70
N LEU A 102 -6.54 -6.86 1.99
CA LEU A 102 -7.15 -5.68 1.39
C LEU A 102 -8.12 -6.03 0.24
N ALA A 103 -7.76 -7.00 -0.60
CA ALA A 103 -8.58 -7.41 -1.73
C ALA A 103 -9.86 -8.17 -1.31
N HIS A 104 -9.79 -8.98 -0.26
CA HIS A 104 -10.93 -9.79 0.21
C HIS A 104 -12.15 -8.91 0.54
N GLU A 105 -11.93 -7.72 1.09
CA GLU A 105 -13.01 -6.79 1.44
C GLU A 105 -13.60 -6.01 0.27
N THR A 106 -12.86 -5.91 -0.84
CA THR A 106 -13.36 -5.23 -2.04
C THR A 106 -14.31 -6.10 -2.86
N SER A 107 -14.32 -7.41 -2.61
CA SER A 107 -15.17 -8.38 -3.31
C SER A 107 -16.52 -8.62 -2.63
N HIS A 108 -16.71 -8.11 -1.41
CA HIS A 108 -18.00 -8.04 -0.71
C HIS A 108 -18.62 -6.64 -0.85
#